data_AF-A0A3B8XK70-F1
#
_entry.id   AF-A0A3B8XK70-F1
#
_cell.length_a   1.000
_cell.length_b   1.000
_cell.length_c   1.000
_cell.angle_alpha   90.00
_cell.angle_beta   90.00
_cell.angle_gamma   90.00
#
_symmetry.space_group_name_H-M   'P 1'
#
loop_
_entity.id
_entity.type
_entity.pdbx_description
1 polymer ?
#
loop_
_entity_poly.entity_id
_entity_poly.type
_entity_poly.pdbx_seq_one_letter_code
_entity_poly.pdbx_strand_id
1 'polypeptide(L)'
;MLTAEKLALQVALLPLLSSSLDVRSVTIEGADIFLETDRKGRGNWEFGDAPAPQPQEEEGGSMSLANVPEVNISNFHLAYRDGETGQVSEASFKEVTLASKGGGFHAVIDGEVNGSPVSFASDIEGNTEKAALKGATLTVAGTSVG
;
A
#
# COMPACT_ATOMS: atom_id res chain seq x y z
N MET A 1 2.94 15.91 6.74
CA MET A 1 4.10 16.11 5.85
C MET A 1 4.43 14.78 5.21
N LEU A 2 4.76 14.74 3.93
CA LEU A 2 5.13 13.52 3.22
C LEU A 2 6.46 13.74 2.49
N THR A 3 7.43 12.86 2.73
CA THR A 3 8.74 12.86 2.07
C THR A 3 9.08 11.44 1.60
N ALA A 4 9.88 11.33 0.55
CA ALA A 4 10.46 10.08 0.10
C ALA A 4 11.82 10.36 -0.52
N GLU A 5 12.79 9.49 -0.26
CA GLU A 5 14.08 9.54 -0.96
C GLU A 5 13.92 9.19 -2.43
N LYS A 6 13.04 8.22 -2.72
CA LYS A 6 12.75 7.78 -4.08
C LYS A 6 11.29 7.36 -4.25
N LEU A 7 10.72 7.78 -5.37
CA LEU A 7 9.49 7.25 -5.94
C LEU A 7 9.78 6.92 -7.40
N ALA A 8 9.59 5.66 -7.78
CA ALA A 8 9.75 5.19 -9.14
C ALA A 8 8.52 4.42 -9.61
N LEU A 9 8.14 4.64 -10.87
CA LEU A 9 7.07 3.92 -11.55
C LEU A 9 7.68 3.25 -12.77
N GLN A 10 7.43 1.95 -12.92
CA GLN A 10 7.69 1.26 -14.18
C GLN A 10 6.39 1.21 -14.98
N VAL A 11 6.44 1.67 -16.22
CA VAL A 11 5.27 1.77 -17.10
C VAL A 11 5.50 1.00 -18.40
N ALA A 12 4.44 0.41 -18.95
CA ALA A 12 4.51 -0.26 -20.26
C ALA A 12 4.53 0.78 -21.39
N LEU A 13 5.45 0.62 -22.34
CA LEU A 13 5.65 1.61 -23.42
C LEU A 13 4.57 1.56 -24.50
N LEU A 14 4.13 0.36 -24.91
CA LEU A 14 3.15 0.22 -25.99
C LEU A 14 1.79 0.87 -25.63
N PRO A 15 1.21 0.65 -24.43
CA PRO A 15 -0.02 1.32 -24.03
C PRO A 15 0.09 2.85 -24.00
N LEU A 16 1.27 3.39 -23.64
CA LEU A 16 1.49 4.84 -23.59
C LEU A 16 1.38 5.51 -24.96
N LEU A 17 1.68 4.81 -26.06
CA LEU A 17 1.46 5.32 -27.41
C LEU A 17 -0.02 5.53 -27.72
N SER A 18 -0.90 4.83 -27.01
CA SER A 18 -2.36 4.95 -27.09
C SER A 18 -2.93 5.78 -25.94
N SER A 19 -2.10 6.58 -25.26
CA SER A 19 -2.48 7.37 -24.08
C SER A 19 -3.04 6.54 -22.91
N SER A 20 -2.70 5.24 -22.86
CA SER A 20 -3.06 4.36 -21.76
C SER A 20 -1.89 4.22 -20.80
N LEU A 21 -2.08 4.66 -19.56
CA LEU A 21 -1.09 4.51 -18.50
C LEU A 21 -1.24 3.12 -17.89
N ASP A 22 -0.24 2.27 -18.11
CA ASP A 22 -0.19 0.91 -17.60
C ASP A 22 1.05 0.76 -16.71
N VAL A 23 0.81 0.81 -15.39
CA VAL A 23 1.85 0.73 -14.35
C VAL A 23 2.13 -0.74 -14.03
N ARG A 24 3.40 -1.13 -14.12
CA ARG A 24 3.88 -2.49 -13.87
C ARG A 24 4.49 -2.65 -12.49
N SER A 25 5.17 -1.63 -11.99
CA SER A 25 5.70 -1.65 -10.64
C SER A 25 5.75 -0.25 -10.04
N VAL A 26 5.64 -0.21 -8.72
CA VAL A 26 5.80 0.98 -7.90
C VAL A 26 6.92 0.70 -6.89
N THR A 27 7.91 1.58 -6.85
CA THR A 27 9.00 1.51 -5.87
C THR A 27 9.04 2.79 -5.03
N ILE A 28 9.06 2.62 -3.72
CA ILE A 28 9.19 3.70 -2.74
C ILE A 28 10.35 3.34 -1.80
N GLU A 29 11.29 4.26 -1.63
CA GLU A 29 12.42 4.08 -0.72
C GLU A 29 12.52 5.29 0.22
N GLY A 30 12.73 5.02 1.51
CA GLY A 30 13.00 6.06 2.51
C GLY A 30 11.86 7.06 2.64
N ALA A 31 10.63 6.57 2.82
CA ALA A 31 9.45 7.42 2.87
C ALA A 31 8.97 7.68 4.30
N ASP A 32 8.75 8.95 4.64
CA ASP A 32 8.18 9.38 5.91
C ASP A 32 6.83 10.04 5.68
N ILE A 33 5.81 9.57 6.39
CA ILE A 33 4.47 10.16 6.39
C ILE A 33 4.11 10.57 7.81
N PHE A 34 3.82 11.87 7.98
CA PHE A 34 3.32 12.44 9.22
C PHE A 34 1.88 12.91 9.01
N LEU A 35 0.94 12.12 9.50
CA LEU A 35 -0.49 12.40 9.49
C LEU A 35 -0.91 13.01 10.84
N GLU A 36 -1.73 14.04 10.80
CA GLU A 36 -2.26 14.67 12.01
C GLU A 36 -3.69 15.14 11.77
N THR A 37 -4.57 14.95 12.76
CA THR A 37 -5.87 15.63 12.84
C THR A 37 -5.81 16.85 13.76
N ASP A 38 -6.66 17.85 13.52
CA ASP A 38 -6.93 18.89 14.50
C ASP A 38 -7.96 18.42 15.55
N ARG A 39 -8.24 19.26 16.56
CA ARG A 39 -9.25 18.96 17.60
C ARG A 39 -10.68 18.76 17.07
N LYS A 40 -10.94 19.11 15.81
CA LYS A 40 -12.23 18.92 15.14
C LYS A 40 -12.20 17.70 14.21
N GLY A 41 -11.11 16.92 14.24
CA GLY A 41 -10.92 15.73 13.42
C GLY A 41 -10.40 16.00 12.01
N ARG A 42 -10.12 17.26 11.64
CA ARG A 42 -9.69 17.59 10.27
C ARG A 42 -8.24 17.22 10.05
N GLY A 43 -7.99 16.31 9.11
CA GLY A 43 -6.66 15.79 8.79
C GLY A 43 -5.82 16.74 7.95
N ASN A 44 -4.49 16.69 8.08
CA ASN A 44 -3.56 17.38 7.18
C ASN A 44 -3.49 16.77 5.75
N TRP A 45 -4.25 15.70 5.51
CA TRP A 45 -4.46 15.04 4.21
C TRP A 45 -5.81 15.42 3.57
N GLU A 46 -6.66 16.17 4.27
CA GLU A 46 -7.89 16.70 3.70
C GLU A 46 -7.55 17.92 2.85
N PHE A 47 -7.32 17.66 1.57
CA PHE A 47 -7.26 18.70 0.54
C PHE A 47 -8.70 19.02 0.12
N GLY A 48 -9.02 20.30 -0.09
CA GLY A 48 -10.40 20.77 -0.30
C GLY A 48 -11.15 20.04 -1.43
N ASP A 49 -12.47 20.29 -1.51
CA ASP A 49 -13.37 19.57 -2.43
C ASP A 49 -12.86 19.55 -3.88
N ALA A 50 -12.35 18.39 -4.30
CA ALA A 50 -12.11 18.13 -5.71
C ALA A 50 -13.47 17.99 -6.42
N PRO A 51 -13.64 18.55 -7.62
CA PRO A 51 -14.87 18.36 -8.39
C PRO A 51 -15.13 16.87 -8.56
N ALA A 52 -16.38 16.46 -8.29
CA ALA A 52 -16.80 15.07 -8.37
C ALA A 52 -16.46 14.51 -9.77
N PRO A 53 -15.72 13.39 -9.86
CA PRO A 53 -15.49 12.75 -11.15
C PRO A 53 -16.84 12.39 -11.77
N GLN A 54 -17.00 12.67 -13.06
CA GLN A 54 -18.16 12.20 -13.82
C GLN A 54 -18.16 10.68 -13.78
N PRO A 55 -19.32 10.03 -13.55
CA PRO A 55 -19.41 8.58 -13.54
C PRO A 55 -18.98 8.06 -14.92
N GLN A 56 -17.82 7.42 -14.98
CA GLN A 56 -17.46 6.53 -16.07
C GLN A 56 -18.17 5.21 -15.83
N GLU A 57 -18.81 4.68 -16.88
CA GLU A 57 -19.38 3.34 -16.86
C GLU A 57 -18.26 2.33 -16.58
N GLU A 58 -18.27 1.76 -15.37
CA GLU A 58 -17.45 0.59 -15.05
C GLU A 58 -18.00 -0.58 -15.85
N GLU A 59 -17.28 -1.02 -16.88
CA GLU A 59 -17.51 -2.33 -17.48
C GLU A 59 -17.30 -3.39 -16.39
N GLY A 60 -18.39 -4.05 -15.99
CA GLY A 60 -18.43 -5.12 -14.99
C GLY A 60 -17.72 -6.38 -15.45
N GLY A 61 -16.40 -6.30 -15.63
CA GLY A 61 -15.50 -7.42 -15.85
C GLY A 61 -14.57 -7.59 -14.66
N SER A 62 -14.57 -8.78 -14.07
CA SER A 62 -13.62 -9.18 -13.03
C SER A 62 -12.19 -8.88 -13.48
N MET A 63 -11.55 -7.85 -12.91
CA MET A 63 -10.18 -7.51 -13.26
C MET A 63 -9.26 -8.65 -12.82
N SER A 64 -8.41 -9.09 -13.75
CA SER A 64 -7.36 -10.06 -13.44
C SER A 64 -6.35 -9.43 -12.48
N LEU A 65 -5.83 -10.24 -11.55
CA LEU A 65 -4.65 -9.89 -10.76
C LEU A 65 -3.45 -9.51 -11.64
N ALA A 66 -3.41 -9.91 -12.91
CA ALA A 66 -2.36 -9.55 -13.86
C ALA A 66 -2.21 -8.03 -14.11
N ASN A 67 -3.22 -7.22 -13.79
CA ASN A 67 -3.18 -5.76 -13.92
C ASN A 67 -2.81 -5.05 -12.60
N VAL A 68 -2.60 -5.80 -11.52
CA VAL A 68 -2.11 -5.24 -10.25
C VAL A 68 -0.59 -5.02 -10.40
N PRO A 69 -0.09 -3.80 -10.17
CA PRO A 69 1.34 -3.53 -10.24
C PRO A 69 2.06 -4.23 -9.08
N GLU A 70 3.31 -4.62 -9.32
CA GLU A 70 4.20 -5.00 -8.24
C GLU A 70 4.46 -3.79 -7.34
N VAL A 71 4.60 -4.04 -6.03
CA VAL A 71 4.86 -2.99 -5.04
C VAL A 71 6.14 -3.34 -4.31
N ASN A 72 7.04 -2.38 -4.19
CA ASN A 72 8.29 -2.53 -3.45
C ASN A 72 8.51 -1.27 -2.60
N ILE A 73 8.31 -1.39 -1.30
CA ILE A 73 8.52 -0.29 -0.36
C ILE A 73 9.60 -0.71 0.63
N SER A 74 10.60 0.15 0.82
CA SER A 74 11.65 -0.06 1.81
C SER A 74 11.86 1.18 2.66
N ASN A 75 12.19 0.96 3.94
CA ASN A 75 12.44 2.02 4.92
C ASN A 75 11.30 3.05 4.95
N PHE A 76 10.09 2.57 5.22
CA PHE A 76 8.90 3.39 5.32
C PHE A 76 8.55 3.67 6.78
N HIS A 77 8.23 4.91 7.11
CA HIS A 77 7.83 5.34 8.43
C HIS A 77 6.52 6.14 8.35
N LEU A 78 5.60 5.83 9.25
CA LEU A 78 4.32 6.49 9.39
C LEU A 78 4.13 6.88 10.86
N ALA A 79 3.88 8.16 11.10
CA ALA A 79 3.42 8.65 12.38
C ALA A 79 2.04 9.30 12.20
N TYR A 80 1.08 8.87 13.03
CA TYR A 80 -0.24 9.45 13.12
C TYR A 80 -0.43 10.13 14.48
N ARG A 81 -0.77 11.42 14.47
CA ARG A 81 -1.12 12.18 15.67
C ARG A 81 -2.63 12.46 15.69
N ASP A 82 -3.27 11.99 16.75
CA ASP A 82 -4.66 12.30 17.03
C ASP A 82 -4.80 13.70 17.65
N GLY A 83 -5.60 14.56 17.03
CA GLY A 83 -5.77 15.95 17.44
C GLY A 83 -6.63 16.17 18.68
N GLU A 84 -7.50 15.22 19.02
CA GLU A 84 -8.39 15.29 20.18
C GLU A 84 -7.64 14.88 21.45
N THR A 85 -6.96 13.74 21.40
CA THR A 85 -6.26 13.11 22.53
C THR A 85 -4.80 13.51 22.62
N GLY A 86 -4.18 13.93 21.51
CA GLY A 86 -2.74 14.16 21.40
C GLY A 86 -1.90 12.89 21.29
N GLN A 87 -2.52 11.71 21.24
CA GLN A 87 -1.82 10.42 21.13
C GLN A 87 -1.09 10.32 19.78
N VAL A 88 0.12 9.78 19.80
CA VAL A 88 0.88 9.44 18.60
C VAL A 88 0.96 7.93 18.46
N SER A 89 0.66 7.43 17.27
CA SER A 89 0.86 6.04 16.87
C SER A 89 1.87 5.99 15.73
N GLU A 90 2.82 5.08 15.82
CA GLU A 90 3.94 4.98 14.89
C GLU A 90 4.00 3.59 14.27
N ALA A 91 4.40 3.53 13.00
CA ALA A 91 4.71 2.30 12.31
C ALA A 91 5.94 2.50 11.44
N SER A 92 6.87 1.55 11.50
CA SER A 92 8.10 1.53 10.69
C SER A 92 8.18 0.20 9.97
N PHE A 93 8.23 0.23 8.65
CA PHE A 93 8.31 -0.97 7.82
C PHE A 93 9.63 -1.00 7.07
N LYS A 94 10.41 -2.05 7.30
CA LYS A 94 11.66 -2.29 6.56
C LYS A 94 11.34 -2.76 5.15
N GLU A 95 10.30 -3.57 5.02
CA GLU A 95 9.87 -4.15 3.76
C GLU A 95 8.34 -4.20 3.68
N VAL A 96 7.79 -3.71 2.56
CA VAL A 96 6.44 -4.06 2.10
C VAL A 96 6.56 -4.39 0.62
N THR A 97 6.40 -5.66 0.29
CA THR A 97 6.52 -6.15 -1.09
C THR A 97 5.27 -6.90 -1.52
N LEU A 98 4.93 -6.71 -2.80
CA LEU A 98 3.95 -7.48 -3.54
C LEU A 98 4.62 -7.84 -4.87
N ALA A 99 5.22 -9.03 -4.93
CA ALA A 99 6.00 -9.48 -6.08
C ALA A 99 5.23 -10.55 -6.86
N SER A 100 5.30 -10.53 -8.20
CA SER A 100 4.63 -11.55 -9.01
C SER A 100 5.19 -12.95 -8.71
N LYS A 101 4.32 -13.93 -8.49
CA LYS A 101 4.70 -15.33 -8.26
C LYS A 101 3.70 -16.27 -8.94
N GLY A 102 4.13 -16.92 -10.02
CA GLY A 102 3.26 -17.79 -10.80
C GLY A 102 2.08 -17.01 -11.40
N GLY A 103 0.85 -17.46 -11.13
CA GLY A 103 -0.39 -16.77 -11.54
C GLY A 103 -0.96 -15.79 -10.51
N GLY A 104 -0.16 -15.41 -9.51
CA GLY A 104 -0.57 -14.54 -8.42
C GLY A 104 0.61 -13.74 -7.87
N PHE A 105 0.61 -13.47 -6.57
CA PHE A 105 1.64 -12.66 -5.91
C PHE A 105 2.20 -13.33 -4.67
N HIS A 106 3.41 -12.96 -4.30
CA HIS A 106 3.96 -13.15 -2.97
C HIS A 106 3.95 -11.80 -2.26
N ALA A 107 3.24 -11.71 -1.14
CA ALA A 107 3.18 -10.52 -0.32
C ALA A 107 4.03 -10.71 0.94
N VAL A 108 4.85 -9.72 1.26
CA VAL A 108 5.64 -9.67 2.50
C VAL A 108 5.49 -8.29 3.14
N ILE A 109 5.36 -8.27 4.45
CA ILE A 109 5.43 -7.08 5.30
C ILE A 109 6.36 -7.41 6.46
N ASP A 110 7.36 -6.58 6.71
CA ASP A 110 8.25 -6.68 7.87
C ASP A 110 8.46 -5.29 8.48
N GLY A 111 8.23 -5.18 9.78
CA GLY A 111 8.31 -3.91 10.47
C GLY A 111 7.95 -3.96 11.94
N GLU A 112 7.61 -2.79 12.46
CA GLU A 112 7.22 -2.54 13.82
C GLU A 112 6.03 -1.60 13.86
N VAL A 113 5.08 -1.85 14.76
CA VAL A 113 3.96 -0.97 15.05
C VAL A 113 3.97 -0.66 16.54
N ASN A 114 4.08 0.62 16.90
CA ASN A 114 4.21 1.09 18.27
C ASN A 114 5.31 0.33 19.05
N GLY A 115 6.45 0.07 18.40
CA GLY A 115 7.59 -0.66 18.96
C GLY A 115 7.41 -2.18 19.07
N SER A 116 6.26 -2.73 18.66
CA SER A 116 6.05 -4.18 18.60
C SER A 116 6.38 -4.72 17.21
N PRO A 117 7.27 -5.72 17.07
CA PRO A 117 7.59 -6.28 15.76
C PRO A 117 6.38 -6.99 15.16
N VAL A 118 6.18 -6.75 13.87
CA VAL A 118 5.13 -7.37 13.07
C VAL A 118 5.73 -7.89 11.77
N SER A 119 5.33 -9.10 11.37
CA SER A 119 5.66 -9.61 10.05
C SER A 119 4.47 -10.36 9.46
N PHE A 120 4.29 -10.26 8.15
CA PHE A 120 3.29 -10.99 7.40
C PHE A 120 3.92 -11.54 6.11
N ALA A 121 3.59 -12.77 5.75
CA ALA A 121 3.93 -13.32 4.44
C ALA A 121 2.81 -14.23 3.92
N SER A 122 2.46 -14.12 2.64
CA SER A 122 1.47 -15.01 2.01
C SER A 122 1.62 -15.04 0.49
N ASP A 123 1.23 -16.17 -0.12
CA ASP A 123 0.96 -16.23 -1.55
C ASP A 123 -0.51 -15.88 -1.81
N ILE A 124 -0.76 -14.96 -2.74
CA ILE A 124 -2.07 -14.45 -3.12
C ILE A 124 -2.42 -14.98 -4.50
N GLU A 125 -3.54 -15.68 -4.65
CA GLU A 125 -4.03 -16.18 -5.94
C GLU A 125 -5.49 -15.76 -6.17
N GLY A 126 -5.92 -15.69 -7.42
CA GLY A 126 -7.31 -15.39 -7.79
C GLY A 126 -7.45 -14.18 -8.71
N ASN A 127 -8.50 -13.39 -8.48
CA ASN A 127 -8.77 -12.14 -9.21
C ASN A 127 -9.02 -10.99 -8.22
N THR A 128 -9.29 -9.78 -8.70
CA THR A 128 -9.51 -8.61 -7.83
C THR A 128 -10.80 -8.69 -7.02
N GLU A 129 -11.77 -9.51 -7.43
CA GLU A 129 -13.05 -9.70 -6.72
C GLU A 129 -12.97 -10.80 -5.65
N LYS A 130 -12.11 -11.80 -5.87
CA LYS A 130 -11.94 -12.97 -5.02
C LYS A 130 -10.49 -13.41 -5.05
N ALA A 131 -9.75 -12.94 -4.04
CA ALA A 131 -8.40 -13.39 -3.74
C ALA A 131 -8.42 -14.46 -2.64
N ALA A 132 -7.51 -15.41 -2.74
CA ALA A 132 -7.23 -16.41 -1.71
C ALA A 132 -5.80 -16.26 -1.21
N LEU A 133 -5.63 -16.30 0.10
CA LEU A 133 -4.32 -16.33 0.75
C LEU A 133 -3.90 -17.78 0.97
N LYS A 134 -2.69 -18.12 0.58
CA LYS A 134 -2.07 -19.43 0.77
C LYS A 134 -0.81 -19.28 1.61
N GLY A 135 -0.63 -20.21 2.55
CA GLY A 135 0.52 -20.22 3.46
C GLY A 135 0.68 -18.90 4.22
N ALA A 136 -0.44 -18.24 4.55
CA ALA A 136 -0.40 -16.96 5.25
C ALA A 136 0.23 -17.16 6.62
N THR A 137 1.21 -16.33 6.95
CA THR A 137 1.81 -16.27 8.26
C THR A 137 1.74 -14.84 8.74
N LEU A 138 1.29 -14.66 9.98
CA LEU A 138 1.26 -13.38 10.67
C LEU A 138 1.94 -13.55 12.02
N THR A 139 2.97 -12.76 12.28
CA THR A 139 3.68 -12.73 13.55
C THR A 139 3.53 -11.35 14.18
N VAL A 140 3.11 -11.31 15.44
CA VAL A 140 3.00 -10.07 16.23
C VAL A 140 3.69 -10.29 17.56
N ALA A 141 4.66 -9.44 17.89
CA ALA A 141 5.43 -9.54 19.14
C ALA A 141 5.96 -10.96 19.41
N GLY A 142 6.43 -11.65 18.35
CA GLY A 142 6.95 -13.02 18.41
C GLY A 142 5.89 -14.14 18.46
N THR A 143 4.59 -13.81 18.51
CA THR A 143 3.50 -14.78 18.44
C THR A 143 3.05 -14.95 16.99
N SER A 144 3.10 -16.17 16.47
CA SER A 144 2.76 -16.46 15.06
C SER A 144 1.43 -17.20 14.93
N VAL A 145 0.66 -16.83 13.90
CA VAL A 145 -0.54 -17.53 13.43
C VAL A 145 -0.42 -17.81 11.94
N GLY A 146 -0.93 -18.95 11.48
CA GLY A 146 -0.94 -19.35 10.07
C GLY A 146 -1.91 -20.47 9.78
#